data_AF-B4SD84-F1
#
_entry.id   AF-B4SD84-F1
#
_cell.length_a   1.000
_cell.length_b   1.000
_cell.length_c   1.000
_cell.angle_alpha   90.00
_cell.angle_beta   90.00
_cell.angle_gamma   90.00
#
_symmetry.space_group_name_H-M   'P 1'
#
loop_
_entity.id
_entity.type
_entity.pdbx_description
1 polymer ?
#
loop_
_entity_poly.entity_id
_entity_poly.type
_entity_poly.pdbx_seq_one_letter_code
_entity_poly.pdbx_strand_id
1 'polypeptide(L)'
;MAGHYREVDCKLAGIGKVLLNWLKRGERERSGIYHELYLAVEQAEAKAEVFHLKNIETASAKSWFASAWFLERKHPERWAKWEAPPADDGPRNEVVVIG
;
A
#
# COMPACT_ATOMS: atom_id res chain seq x y z
N MET A 1 -10.45 1.94 15.36
CA MET A 1 -9.46 0.84 15.39
C MET A 1 -8.43 1.18 14.31
N ALA A 2 -7.24 1.65 14.71
CA ALA A 2 -6.18 1.96 13.76
C ALA A 2 -5.53 0.63 13.34
N GLY A 3 -5.75 0.21 12.08
CA GLY A 3 -5.06 -0.95 11.53
C GLY A 3 -3.61 -0.57 11.26
N HIS A 4 -2.73 -0.82 12.22
CA HIS A 4 -1.31 -0.69 12.00
C HIS A 4 -0.82 -1.89 11.17
N TYR A 5 0.11 -1.62 10.25
CA TYR A 5 0.75 -2.66 9.44
C TYR A 5 1.37 -3.69 10.39
N ARG A 6 1.16 -4.98 10.15
CA ARG A 6 1.51 -6.08 11.06
C ARG A 6 2.95 -6.02 11.58
N GLU A 7 3.87 -5.46 10.81
CA GLU A 7 5.27 -5.25 11.20
C GLU A 7 5.49 -4.21 12.31
N VAL A 8 4.62 -3.19 12.39
CA VAL A 8 4.71 -2.09 13.37
C VAL A 8 4.28 -2.55 14.75
N ASP A 9 3.14 -3.23 14.85
CA ASP A 9 2.62 -3.78 16.12
C ASP A 9 3.52 -4.90 16.67
N CYS A 10 4.05 -5.72 15.77
CA CYS A 10 5.02 -6.77 16.05
C CYS A 10 6.32 -6.23 16.68
N LYS A 11 6.84 -5.10 16.16
CA LYS A 11 8.01 -4.44 16.74
C LYS A 11 7.70 -3.81 18.10
N LEU A 12 6.51 -3.25 18.26
CA LEU A 12 6.08 -2.58 19.50
C LEU A 12 5.94 -3.57 20.68
N ALA A 13 5.51 -4.80 20.42
CA ALA A 13 5.30 -5.83 21.44
C ALA A 13 6.53 -6.75 21.69
N GLY A 14 7.66 -6.54 21.02
CA GLY A 14 8.88 -7.37 21.19
C GLY A 14 8.79 -8.81 20.66
N ILE A 15 7.61 -9.24 20.19
CA ILE A 15 7.35 -10.58 19.66
C ILE A 15 7.37 -10.66 18.14
N GLY A 16 7.72 -9.56 17.46
CA GLY A 16 7.50 -9.43 16.03
C GLY A 16 8.16 -10.49 15.18
N LYS A 17 9.41 -10.84 15.52
CA LYS A 17 10.15 -11.90 14.82
C LYS A 17 9.53 -13.28 15.06
N VAL A 18 8.95 -13.51 16.23
CA VAL A 18 8.30 -14.78 16.61
C VAL A 18 6.96 -14.93 15.89
N LEU A 19 6.12 -13.89 15.90
CA LEU A 19 4.83 -13.92 15.19
C LEU A 19 5.04 -14.07 13.67
N LEU A 20 6.02 -13.36 13.10
CA LEU A 20 6.38 -13.53 11.69
C LEU A 20 6.80 -14.97 11.36
N ASN A 21 7.55 -15.62 12.24
CA ASN A 21 7.94 -17.02 12.05
C ASN A 21 6.74 -17.97 12.15
N TRP A 22 5.82 -17.74 13.09
CA TRP A 22 4.58 -18.52 13.23
C TRP A 22 3.66 -18.38 12.02
N LEU A 23 3.52 -17.18 11.47
CA LEU A 23 2.69 -16.95 10.29
C LEU A 23 3.32 -17.57 9.03
N LYS A 24 4.63 -17.42 8.82
CA LYS A 24 5.36 -18.10 7.72
C LYS A 24 5.26 -19.62 7.82
N ARG A 25 5.19 -20.16 9.04
CA ARG A 25 4.97 -21.58 9.28
C ARG A 25 3.54 -21.97 8.95
N GLY A 26 2.56 -21.23 9.45
CA GLY A 26 1.13 -21.46 9.22
C GLY A 26 0.71 -21.39 7.75
N GLU A 27 1.36 -20.53 6.96
CA GLU A 27 1.18 -20.43 5.51
C GLU A 27 1.56 -21.74 4.78
N ARG A 28 2.56 -22.46 5.27
CA ARG A 28 3.05 -23.72 4.67
C ARG A 28 2.30 -24.94 5.17
N GLU A 29 1.80 -24.89 6.39
CA GLU A 29 0.99 -25.95 6.99
C GLU A 29 -0.43 -25.93 6.38
N ARG A 30 -1.07 -27.10 6.30
CA ARG A 30 -2.46 -27.23 5.79
C ARG A 30 -3.50 -27.37 6.91
N SER A 31 -3.05 -27.50 8.16
CA SER A 31 -3.87 -27.67 9.35
C SER A 31 -3.03 -27.43 10.62
N GLY A 32 -3.70 -27.23 11.75
CA GLY A 32 -3.06 -27.01 13.05
C GLY A 32 -3.05 -25.54 13.49
N ILE A 33 -2.62 -25.31 14.73
CA ILE A 33 -2.76 -24.00 15.41
C ILE A 33 -2.07 -22.84 14.67
N TYR A 34 -0.93 -23.08 14.01
CA TYR A 34 -0.24 -22.04 13.25
C TYR A 34 -0.96 -21.72 11.94
N HIS A 35 -1.55 -22.74 11.28
CA HIS A 35 -2.38 -22.53 10.10
C HIS A 35 -3.66 -21.77 10.44
N GLU A 36 -4.32 -22.11 11.55
CA GLU A 36 -5.49 -21.39 12.04
C GLU A 36 -5.18 -19.94 12.40
N LEU A 37 -4.04 -19.69 13.07
CA LEU A 37 -3.55 -18.34 13.35
C LEU A 37 -3.30 -17.56 12.06
N TYR A 38 -2.66 -18.18 11.07
CA TYR A 38 -2.43 -17.57 9.77
C TYR A 38 -3.73 -17.16 9.08
N LEU A 39 -4.69 -18.08 8.98
CA LEU A 39 -6.00 -17.79 8.38
C LEU A 39 -6.76 -16.69 9.13
N ALA A 40 -6.70 -16.68 10.47
CA ALA A 40 -7.36 -15.64 11.27
C ALA A 40 -6.75 -14.26 11.01
N VAL A 41 -5.42 -14.17 10.88
CA VAL A 41 -4.71 -12.93 10.58
C VAL A 41 -5.03 -12.45 9.16
N GLU A 42 -4.95 -13.33 8.16
CA GLU A 42 -5.32 -13.00 6.77
C GLU A 42 -6.76 -12.48 6.68
N GLN A 43 -7.69 -13.13 7.39
CA GLN A 43 -9.07 -12.68 7.42
C GLN A 43 -9.23 -11.32 8.12
N ALA A 44 -8.46 -11.06 9.18
CA ALA A 44 -8.48 -9.77 9.87
C ALA A 44 -7.92 -8.65 8.99
N GLU A 45 -6.82 -8.90 8.27
CA GLU A 45 -6.23 -7.95 7.32
C GLU A 45 -7.20 -7.64 6.17
N ALA A 46 -7.84 -8.66 5.59
CA ALA A 46 -8.87 -8.46 4.56
C ALA A 46 -10.06 -7.63 5.08
N LYS A 47 -10.52 -7.87 6.32
CA LYS A 47 -11.58 -7.08 6.96
C LYS A 47 -11.14 -5.63 7.18
N ALA A 48 -9.91 -5.40 7.60
CA ALA A 48 -9.35 -4.07 7.80
C ALA A 48 -9.26 -3.30 6.47
N GLU A 49 -8.81 -3.97 5.40
CA GLU A 49 -8.76 -3.37 4.07
C GLU A 49 -10.14 -2.94 3.58
N VAL A 50 -11.15 -3.83 3.67
CA VAL A 50 -12.54 -3.50 3.29
C VAL A 50 -13.08 -2.35 4.13
N PHE A 51 -12.79 -2.32 5.43
CA PHE A 51 -13.17 -1.21 6.31
C PHE A 51 -12.58 0.13 5.85
N HIS A 52 -11.29 0.15 5.53
CA HIS A 52 -10.63 1.37 5.04
C HIS A 52 -11.17 1.80 3.69
N LEU A 53 -11.35 0.88 2.73
CA LEU A 53 -11.96 1.17 1.44
C LEU A 53 -13.35 1.80 1.59
N LYS A 54 -14.18 1.28 2.51
CA LYS A 54 -15.50 1.86 2.80
C LYS A 54 -15.41 3.26 3.43
N ASN A 55 -14.43 3.49 4.30
CA ASN A 55 -14.18 4.83 4.83
C ASN A 55 -13.79 5.82 3.73
N ILE A 56 -12.95 5.39 2.79
CA ILE A 56 -12.55 6.20 1.63
C ILE A 56 -13.76 6.49 0.74
N GLU A 57 -14.58 5.48 0.41
CA GLU A 57 -15.82 5.64 -0.34
C GLU A 57 -16.81 6.58 0.36
N THR A 58 -16.92 6.50 1.69
CA THR A 58 -17.78 7.42 2.45
C THR A 58 -17.22 8.84 2.46
N ALA A 59 -15.90 9.00 2.62
CA ALA A 59 -15.24 10.30 2.61
C ALA A 59 -15.23 10.95 1.23
N SER A 60 -15.23 10.15 0.17
CA SER A 60 -15.22 10.59 -1.22
C SER A 60 -16.47 11.39 -1.58
N ALA A 61 -17.60 11.14 -0.91
CA ALA A 61 -18.81 11.94 -1.02
C ALA A 61 -18.64 13.41 -0.54
N LYS A 62 -17.66 13.67 0.32
CA LYS A 62 -17.40 15.00 0.92
C LYS A 62 -16.09 15.63 0.46
N SER A 63 -15.14 14.85 -0.03
CA SER A 63 -13.81 15.30 -0.41
C SER A 63 -13.36 14.64 -1.71
N TRP A 64 -13.16 15.45 -2.74
CA TRP A 64 -12.71 14.96 -4.05
C TRP A 64 -11.33 14.30 -3.99
N PHE A 65 -10.47 14.70 -3.04
CA PHE A 65 -9.14 14.10 -2.84
C PHE A 65 -9.23 12.61 -2.52
N ALA A 66 -10.24 12.18 -1.76
CA ALA A 66 -10.46 10.77 -1.45
C ALA A 66 -10.90 9.97 -2.70
N SER A 67 -11.75 10.57 -3.55
CA SER A 67 -12.13 9.98 -4.85
C SER A 67 -10.92 9.85 -5.78
N ALA A 68 -10.11 10.91 -5.89
CA ALA A 68 -8.92 10.92 -6.73
C ALA A 68 -7.90 9.87 -6.28
N TRP A 69 -7.61 9.80 -4.98
CA TRP A 69 -6.70 8.80 -4.42
C TRP A 69 -7.20 7.36 -4.65
N PHE A 70 -8.51 7.11 -4.53
CA PHE A 70 -9.08 5.80 -4.80
C PHE A 70 -8.91 5.39 -6.28
N LEU A 71 -9.17 6.31 -7.21
CA LEU A 71 -9.02 6.07 -8.65
C LEU A 71 -7.55 5.84 -9.05
N GLU A 72 -6.62 6.63 -8.51
CA GLU A 72 -5.17 6.46 -8.71
C GLU A 72 -4.71 5.03 -8.36
N ARG A 73 -5.26 4.45 -7.27
CA ARG A 73 -4.90 3.10 -6.82
C ARG A 73 -5.63 1.98 -7.56
N LYS A 74 -6.88 2.20 -7.97
CA LYS A 74 -7.69 1.17 -8.62
C LYS A 74 -7.42 1.05 -10.13
N HIS A 75 -7.06 2.16 -10.76
CA HIS A 75 -6.84 2.28 -12.21
C HIS A 75 -5.56 3.09 -12.50
N PRO A 76 -4.39 2.62 -12.03
CA PRO A 76 -3.14 3.36 -12.19
C PRO A 76 -2.81 3.65 -13.66
N GLU A 77 -3.15 2.76 -14.59
CA GLU A 77 -2.88 2.97 -16.02
C GLU A 77 -3.64 4.16 -16.63
N ARG A 78 -4.75 4.61 -16.01
CA ARG A 78 -5.57 5.74 -16.49
C ARG A 78 -5.41 6.99 -15.65
N TRP A 79 -5.08 6.82 -14.36
CA TRP A 79 -5.13 7.90 -13.38
C TRP A 79 -3.84 8.06 -12.58
N ALA A 80 -2.83 7.21 -12.75
CA ALA A 80 -1.54 7.42 -12.10
C ALA A 80 -0.95 8.75 -12.53
N LYS A 81 -0.31 9.42 -11.57
CA LYS A 81 0.38 10.68 -11.83
C LYS A 81 1.47 10.43 -12.87
N TRP A 82 1.39 11.14 -13.98
CA TRP A 82 2.46 11.18 -14.97
C TRP A 82 3.65 11.91 -14.34
N GLU A 83 4.69 11.17 -13.95
CA GLU A 83 5.99 11.79 -13.70
C GLU A 83 6.58 12.15 -15.07
N ALA A 84 6.69 13.46 -15.33
CA ALA A 84 7.43 13.90 -16.51
C ALA A 84 8.85 13.32 -16.41
N PRO A 85 9.39 12.72 -17.48
CA PRO A 85 10.79 12.31 -17.49
C PRO A 85 11.65 13.53 -17.10
N PRO A 86 12.75 13.33 -16.35
CA PRO A 86 13.65 14.41 -15.98
C PRO A 86 13.99 15.20 -17.24
N ALA A 87 13.89 16.54 -17.14
CA ALA A 87 14.15 17.41 -18.26
C ALA A 87 15.53 17.07 -18.83
N ASP A 88 15.58 16.73 -20.11
CA ASP A 88 16.82 16.54 -20.86
C ASP A 88 17.62 17.86 -20.76
N ASP A 89 18.69 17.82 -19.97
CA ASP A 89 19.64 18.92 -19.76
C ASP A 89 20.73 18.94 -20.84
N GLY A 90 20.52 18.21 -21.94
CA GLY A 90 21.35 18.24 -23.13
C GLY A 90 21.69 19.68 -23.55
N PRO A 91 22.95 19.94 -23.91
CA PRO A 91 23.41 21.30 -24.16
C PRO A 91 22.57 21.94 -25.26
N ARG A 92 21.93 23.06 -24.94
CA ARG A 92 21.31 23.92 -25.92
C ARG A 92 22.43 24.45 -26.80
N ASN A 93 22.47 23.99 -28.06
CA ASN A 93 23.36 24.58 -29.05
C ASN A 93 22.97 26.05 -29.22
N GLU A 94 23.68 26.94 -28.51
CA GLU A 94 23.59 28.36 -28.72
C GLU A 94 24.08 28.63 -30.14
N VAL A 95 23.13 28.95 -31.03
CA VAL A 95 23.47 29.49 -32.35
C VAL A 95 24.08 30.86 -32.10
N VAL A 96 25.41 30.91 -32.08
CA VAL A 96 26.14 32.17 -32.12
C VAL A 96 25.88 32.80 -33.49
N VAL A 97 24.99 33.79 -33.51
CA VAL A 97 24.84 34.69 -34.65
C VAL A 97 26.09 35.56 -34.67
N ILE A 98 27.03 35.22 -35.54
CA ILE A 98 28.19 36.06 -35.84
C ILE A 98 27.79 37.02 -36.97
N GLY A 99 27.78 38.32 -36.66
CA GLY A 99 28.06 39.43 -37.59
C GLY A 99 27.04 39.70 -38.67
#